data_AF-A0A536UP69-F1
#
_entry.id   AF-A0A536UP69-F1
#
_cell.length_a   1.000
_cell.length_b   1.000
_cell.length_c   1.000
_cell.angle_alpha   90.00
_cell.angle_beta   90.00
_cell.angle_gamma   90.00
#
_symmetry.space_group_name_H-M   'P 1'
#
loop_
_entity.id
_entity.type
_entity.pdbx_description
1 polymer ?
#
loop_
_entity_poly.entity_id
_entity_poly.type
_entity_poly.pdbx_seq_one_letter_code
_entity_poly.pdbx_strand_id
1 'polypeptide(L)'
;MPSQPLKPFTPQEALEFMQRMWNPFGMPVPGFTPPGTVAASAPFPNPAAMFATLDPAEIDRKIGELRVIENWLAMSQNFMQMSIKTLELQKASLEAMRAGVAAAEPARKKNRNQDDGE
;
A
#
# COMPACT_ATOMS: atom_id res chain seq x y z
N MET A 1 -30.49 10.41 7.77
CA MET A 1 -29.38 9.54 7.34
C MET A 1 -29.18 8.47 8.41
N PRO A 2 -29.53 7.19 8.16
CA PRO A 2 -29.25 6.14 9.13
C PRO A 2 -27.74 5.82 9.16
N SER A 3 -27.12 5.98 10.32
CA SER A 3 -25.73 5.66 10.61
C SER A 3 -25.50 4.15 10.50
N GLN A 4 -24.70 3.71 9.52
CA GLN A 4 -24.32 2.30 9.41
C GLN A 4 -23.32 1.93 10.51
N PRO A 5 -23.52 0.83 11.27
CA PRO A 5 -22.54 0.34 12.23
C PRO A 5 -21.32 -0.22 11.48
N LEU A 6 -20.11 0.08 11.97
CA LEU A 6 -18.85 -0.48 11.49
C LEU A 6 -18.90 -2.01 11.64
N LYS A 7 -18.93 -2.75 10.53
CA LYS A 7 -18.96 -4.21 10.52
C LYS A 7 -17.59 -4.76 10.99
N PRO A 8 -17.55 -5.76 11.87
CA PRO A 8 -16.30 -6.43 12.23
C PRO A 8 -15.78 -7.20 11.01
N PHE A 9 -14.47 -7.12 10.76
CA PHE A 9 -13.81 -7.85 9.68
C PHE A 9 -14.03 -9.36 9.86
N THR A 10 -14.91 -9.93 9.03
CA THR A 10 -15.29 -11.33 9.09
C THR A 10 -14.28 -12.21 8.35
N PRO A 11 -14.16 -13.51 8.69
CA PRO A 11 -13.34 -14.45 7.92
C PRO A 11 -13.71 -14.51 6.43
N GLN A 12 -14.97 -14.19 6.09
CA GLN A 12 -15.45 -14.13 4.71
C GLN A 12 -14.91 -12.90 3.96
N GLU A 13 -14.96 -11.72 4.59
CA GLU A 13 -14.38 -10.49 4.02
C GLU A 13 -12.85 -10.59 3.89
N ALA A 14 -12.20 -11.28 4.84
CA ALA A 14 -10.77 -11.59 4.75
C ALA A 14 -10.44 -12.46 3.53
N LEU A 15 -11.26 -13.48 3.27
CA LEU A 15 -11.10 -14.38 2.14
C LEU A 15 -11.35 -13.64 0.81
N GLU A 16 -12.39 -12.81 0.72
CA GLU A 16 -12.66 -11.99 -0.47
C GLU A 16 -11.57 -10.95 -0.74
N PHE A 17 -11.06 -10.31 0.31
CA PHE A 17 -9.94 -9.39 0.20
C PHE A 17 -8.69 -10.08 -0.35
N MET A 18 -8.37 -11.26 0.20
CA MET A 18 -7.24 -12.07 -0.27
C MET A 18 -7.46 -12.54 -1.71
N GLN A 19 -8.66 -12.96 -2.06
CA GLN A 19 -9.00 -13.37 -3.41
C GLN A 19 -8.87 -12.21 -4.41
N ARG A 20 -9.27 -11.00 -4.02
CA ARG A 20 -9.10 -9.79 -4.86
C ARG A 20 -7.65 -9.36 -4.99
N MET A 21 -6.83 -9.58 -3.96
CA MET A 21 -5.38 -9.32 -4.00
C MET A 21 -4.66 -10.28 -4.95
N TRP A 22 -5.03 -11.57 -4.92
CA TRP A 22 -4.33 -12.63 -5.67
C TRP A 22 -4.92 -12.92 -7.04
N ASN A 23 -6.16 -12.49 -7.31
CA ASN A 23 -6.83 -12.64 -8.60
C ASN A 23 -7.54 -11.34 -9.01
N PRO A 24 -6.77 -10.28 -9.36
CA PRO A 24 -7.32 -8.94 -9.59
C PRO A 24 -8.25 -8.84 -10.81
N PHE A 25 -8.28 -9.86 -11.67
CA PHE A 25 -9.12 -9.91 -12.87
C PHE A 25 -10.35 -10.81 -12.73
N GLY A 26 -10.56 -11.42 -11.56
CA GLY A 26 -11.73 -12.28 -11.30
C GLY A 26 -11.82 -13.52 -12.20
N MET A 27 -10.73 -13.88 -12.89
CA MET A 27 -10.70 -15.01 -13.81
C MET A 27 -10.50 -16.30 -13.01
N PRO A 28 -11.30 -17.35 -13.17
CA PRO A 28 -11.08 -18.61 -12.46
C PRO A 28 -9.69 -19.13 -12.80
N VAL A 29 -8.80 -19.14 -11.81
CA VAL A 29 -7.42 -19.60 -11.97
C VAL A 29 -7.46 -21.12 -12.12
N PRO A 30 -7.06 -21.69 -13.28
CA PRO A 30 -7.03 -23.14 -13.46
C PRO A 30 -6.11 -23.76 -12.40
N GLY A 31 -6.67 -24.59 -11.52
CA GLY A 31 -5.96 -25.19 -10.37
C GLY A 31 -6.40 -24.71 -8.98
N PHE A 32 -7.31 -23.74 -8.87
CA PHE A 32 -7.90 -23.33 -7.59
C PHE A 32 -9.37 -23.78 -7.50
N THR A 33 -9.61 -24.95 -6.90
CA THR A 33 -10.97 -25.46 -6.64
C THR A 33 -11.54 -24.84 -5.36
N PRO A 34 -12.84 -24.47 -5.34
CA PRO A 34 -13.49 -24.02 -4.12
C PRO A 34 -13.42 -25.12 -3.03
N PRO A 35 -13.29 -24.75 -1.75
CA PRO A 35 -13.34 -25.70 -0.65
C PRO A 35 -14.69 -26.42 -0.65
N GLY A 36 -14.68 -27.74 -0.86
CA GLY A 36 -15.87 -28.60 -0.91
C GLY A 36 -15.95 -29.55 -2.12
N THR A 37 -15.13 -29.34 -3.16
CA THR A 37 -15.12 -30.22 -4.35
C THR A 37 -13.72 -30.75 -4.63
N VAL A 38 -13.28 -31.76 -3.88
CA VAL A 38 -12.04 -32.50 -4.19
C VAL A 38 -12.32 -33.57 -5.23
N ALA A 39 -12.05 -33.27 -6.50
CA ALA A 39 -11.94 -34.31 -7.52
C ALA A 39 -10.61 -35.04 -7.32
N ALA A 40 -10.68 -36.35 -7.03
CA ALA A 40 -9.58 -37.21 -6.62
C ALA A 40 -8.53 -37.52 -7.73
N SER A 41 -8.34 -36.65 -8.72
CA SER A 41 -7.51 -36.96 -9.90
C SER A 41 -6.76 -35.76 -10.51
N ALA A 42 -6.52 -34.69 -9.75
CA ALA A 42 -5.68 -33.59 -10.24
C ALA A 42 -4.18 -33.92 -10.10
N PRO A 43 -3.33 -33.68 -11.12
CA PRO A 43 -1.88 -33.90 -11.06
C PRO A 43 -1.13 -32.85 -10.23
N PHE A 44 -1.87 -32.03 -9.47
CA PHE A 44 -1.36 -30.98 -8.61
C PHE A 44 -1.60 -31.37 -7.14
N PRO A 45 -0.64 -31.13 -6.25
CA PRO A 45 -0.76 -31.52 -4.85
C PRO A 45 -2.02 -30.90 -4.23
N ASN A 46 -2.88 -31.77 -3.71
CA ASN A 46 -4.11 -31.43 -3.01
C ASN A 46 -3.81 -30.39 -1.89
N PRO A 47 -4.60 -29.31 -1.70
CA PRO A 47 -4.40 -28.38 -0.59
C PRO A 47 -4.40 -29.09 0.77
N ALA A 48 -5.12 -30.20 0.93
CA ALA A 48 -5.03 -31.03 2.14
C ALA A 48 -3.64 -31.66 2.35
N ALA A 49 -2.88 -31.91 1.27
CA ALA A 49 -1.49 -32.35 1.35
C ALA A 49 -0.52 -31.22 1.74
N MET A 50 -0.87 -29.93 1.50
CA MET A 50 -0.12 -28.81 2.07
C MET A 50 -0.31 -28.69 3.59
N PHE A 51 -1.45 -29.13 4.11
CA PHE A 51 -1.70 -29.26 5.55
C PHE A 51 -1.18 -30.59 6.13
N ALA A 52 -0.71 -31.53 5.30
CA ALA A 52 -0.11 -32.77 5.78
C ALA A 52 1.33 -32.57 6.32
N THR A 53 1.93 -31.39 6.14
CA THR A 53 3.27 -31.03 6.66
C THR A 53 3.22 -30.19 7.94
N LEU A 54 2.14 -30.25 8.73
CA LEU A 54 1.95 -29.53 9.99
C LEU A 54 2.78 -30.11 11.15
N ASP A 55 4.09 -30.28 10.96
CA ASP A 55 5.00 -30.38 12.11
C ASP A 55 5.05 -28.99 12.79
N PRO A 56 4.67 -28.85 14.08
CA PRO A 56 4.78 -27.57 14.78
C PRO A 56 6.15 -26.91 14.64
N ALA A 57 7.24 -27.68 14.58
CA ALA A 57 8.58 -27.15 14.43
C ALA A 57 8.80 -26.45 13.06
N GLU A 58 8.24 -26.99 11.98
CA GLU A 58 8.32 -26.40 10.64
C GLU A 58 7.45 -25.14 10.55
N ILE A 59 6.31 -25.11 11.25
CA ILE A 59 5.48 -23.92 11.38
C ILE A 59 6.22 -22.80 12.12
N ASP A 60 6.86 -23.11 13.25
CA ASP A 60 7.66 -22.14 14.00
C ASP A 60 8.82 -21.59 13.17
N ARG A 61 9.48 -22.45 12.38
CA ARG A 61 10.52 -22.05 11.44
C ARG A 61 9.97 -21.10 10.37
N LYS A 62 8.87 -21.46 9.70
CA LYS A 62 8.22 -20.63 8.68
C LYS A 62 7.77 -19.28 9.25
N ILE A 63 7.25 -19.25 10.47
CA ILE A 63 6.93 -18.01 11.17
C ILE A 63 8.19 -17.16 11.33
N GLY A 64 9.30 -17.74 11.80
CA GLY A 64 10.58 -17.04 11.92
C GLY A 64 11.07 -16.43 10.61
N GLU A 65 11.06 -17.20 9.52
CA GLU A 65 11.44 -16.73 8.19
C GLU A 65 10.54 -15.58 7.71
N LEU A 66 9.22 -15.70 7.88
CA LEU A 66 8.26 -14.65 7.51
C LEU A 66 8.41 -13.38 8.36
N ARG A 67 8.76 -13.49 9.64
CA ARG A 67 9.05 -12.32 10.51
C ARG A 67 10.27 -11.53 10.06
N VAL A 68 11.30 -12.21 9.56
CA VAL A 68 12.48 -11.54 8.99
C VAL A 68 12.09 -10.76 7.74
N ILE A 69 11.29 -11.37 6.85
CA ILE A 69 10.79 -10.72 5.64
C ILE A 69 9.91 -9.51 6.00
N GLU A 70 8.99 -9.67 6.96
CA GLU A 70 8.15 -8.60 7.48
C GLU A 70 8.98 -7.42 7.97
N ASN A 71 10.02 -7.66 8.77
CA ASN A 71 10.86 -6.60 9.31
C ASN A 71 11.65 -5.85 8.20
N TRP A 72 12.12 -6.55 7.17
CA TRP A 72 12.77 -5.92 6.03
C TRP A 72 11.80 -5.08 5.19
N LEU A 73 10.58 -5.59 4.96
CA LEU A 73 9.53 -4.84 4.26
C LEU A 73 9.09 -3.59 5.04
N ALA A 74 8.98 -3.69 6.36
CA ALA A 74 8.70 -2.53 7.21
C ALA A 74 9.82 -1.47 7.09
N MET A 75 11.08 -1.91 7.08
CA MET A 75 12.22 -1.01 6.89
C MET A 75 12.20 -0.33 5.51
N SER A 76 11.94 -1.07 4.44
CA SER A 76 11.87 -0.50 3.08
C SER A 76 10.71 0.48 2.93
N GLN A 77 9.57 0.18 3.54
CA GLN A 77 8.42 1.09 3.60
C GLN A 77 8.80 2.39 4.33
N ASN A 78 9.44 2.30 5.50
CA ASN A 78 9.87 3.48 6.25
C ASN A 78 10.83 4.36 5.44
N PHE A 79 11.75 3.74 4.69
CA PHE A 79 12.65 4.47 3.79
C PHE A 79 11.88 5.22 2.70
N MET A 80 10.95 4.55 2.00
CA MET A 80 10.13 5.21 0.98
C MET A 80 9.30 6.37 1.55
N GLN A 81 8.70 6.19 2.73
CA GLN A 81 7.95 7.25 3.39
C GLN A 81 8.84 8.46 3.74
N MET A 82 10.07 8.23 4.20
CA MET A 82 11.04 9.30 4.46
C MET A 82 11.48 10.02 3.18
N SER A 83 11.71 9.29 2.08
CA SER A 83 12.00 9.91 0.78
C SER A 83 10.85 10.77 0.28
N ILE A 84 9.61 10.30 0.39
CA ILE A 84 8.42 11.07 0.00
C ILE A 84 8.32 12.37 0.80
N LYS A 85 8.38 12.30 2.13
CA LYS A 85 8.32 13.49 3.00
C LYS A 85 9.42 14.50 2.68
N THR A 86 10.62 14.02 2.35
CA THR A 86 11.74 14.88 1.95
C THR A 86 11.44 15.61 0.64
N LEU A 87 10.91 14.90 -0.36
CA LEU A 87 10.50 15.49 -1.64
C LEU A 87 9.33 16.47 -1.49
N GLU A 88 8.37 16.17 -0.61
CA GLU A 88 7.25 17.08 -0.30
C GLU A 88 7.74 18.38 0.34
N LEU A 89 8.70 18.30 1.28
CA LEU A 89 9.33 19.48 1.86
C LEU A 89 10.10 20.30 0.81
N GLN A 90 10.85 19.64 -0.08
CA GLN A 90 11.54 20.31 -1.19
C GLN A 90 10.56 21.02 -2.12
N LYS A 91 9.44 20.35 -2.47
CA LYS A 91 8.38 20.94 -3.29
C LYS A 91 7.77 22.18 -2.61
N ALA A 92 7.40 22.08 -1.33
CA ALA A 92 6.84 23.21 -0.59
C ALA A 92 7.82 24.39 -0.51
N SER A 93 9.11 24.13 -0.33
CA SER A 93 10.14 25.17 -0.34
C SER A 93 10.26 25.87 -1.70
N LEU A 94 10.19 25.13 -2.81
CA LEU A 94 10.23 25.71 -4.16
C LEU A 94 8.98 26.54 -4.47
N GLU A 95 7.81 26.08 -4.04
CA GLU A 95 6.55 26.82 -4.18
C GLU A 95 6.58 28.12 -3.37
N ALA A 96 7.07 28.08 -2.12
CA ALA A 96 7.24 29.27 -1.29
C ALA A 96 8.22 30.28 -1.90
N MET A 97 9.35 29.80 -2.46
CA MET A 97 10.31 30.66 -3.14
C MET A 97 9.70 31.33 -4.39
N ARG A 98 8.93 30.58 -5.19
CA ARG A 98 8.21 31.14 -6.35
C ARG A 98 7.17 32.18 -5.93
N ALA A 99 6.41 31.91 -4.88
CA ALA A 99 5.44 32.86 -4.34
C ALA A 99 6.11 34.14 -3.82
N GLY A 100 7.25 34.03 -3.14
CA GLY A 100 8.03 35.18 -2.68
C GLY A 100 8.58 36.03 -3.83
N VAL A 101 9.07 35.40 -4.90
CA VAL A 101 9.51 36.11 -6.11
C VAL A 101 8.34 36.82 -6.78
N ALA A 102 7.19 36.15 -6.94
CA ALA A 102 5.99 36.75 -7.52
C ALA A 102 5.45 37.92 -6.67
N ALA A 103 5.57 37.86 -5.34
CA ALA A 103 5.19 38.95 -4.45
C ALA A 103 6.12 40.18 -4.54
N ALA A 104 7.39 39.98 -4.94
CA ALA A 104 8.36 41.07 -5.10
C ALA A 104 8.18 41.89 -6.40
N GLU A 105 7.57 41.31 -7.44
CA GLU A 105 7.32 41.98 -8.73
C GLU A 105 6.34 43.18 -8.67
N PRO A 106 5.16 43.08 -8.02
CA PRO A 106 4.22 44.20 -7.94
C PRO A 106 4.77 45.35 -7.05
N ALA A 107 5.58 45.04 -6.04
CA ALA A 107 6.23 46.05 -5.19
C ALA A 107 7.26 46.89 -5.97
N ARG A 108 8.00 46.27 -6.90
CA ARG A 108 9.01 46.95 -7.73
C ARG A 108 8.39 47.89 -8.78
N LYS A 109 7.21 47.57 -9.32
CA LYS A 109 6.49 48.45 -10.27
C LYS A 109 5.86 49.66 -9.58
N LYS A 110 5.37 49.51 -8.34
CA LYS A 110 4.77 50.62 -7.58
C LYS A 110 5.79 51.70 -7.22
N ASN A 111 7.02 51.32 -6.86
CA ASN A 111 8.06 52.28 -6.49
C ASN A 111 8.68 53.02 -7.68
N ARG A 112 8.66 52.46 -8.89
CA ARG A 112 9.21 53.11 -10.09
C ARG A 112 8.32 54.24 -10.61
N ASN A 113 7.00 54.10 -10.52
CA ASN A 113 6.07 55.13 -11.02
C ASN A 113 5.90 56.32 -10.06
N GLN A 114 6.48 56.27 -8.85
CA GLN A 114 6.39 57.33 -7.84
C GLN A 114 7.57 58.32 -7.93
N ASP A 115 8.66 57.96 -8.62
CA ASP A 115 9.93 58.72 -8.69
C ASP A 115 10.02 59.62 -9.94
N ASP A 116 9.23 59.34 -10.99
CA ASP A 116 9.24 60.08 -12.26
C ASP A 116 8.24 61.26 -12.31
N GLY A 117 7.68 61.68 -11.17
CA GLY A 117 6.53 62.59 -11.09
C GLY A 117 6.72 63.90 -10.30
N GLU A 118 7.93 64.23 -9.84
CA GLU A 118 8.24 65.52 -9.18
C GLU A 118 9.03 66.48 -10.09
#